data_AF-A0AA47MW54-F1
#
_entry.id   AF-A0AA47MW54-F1
#
_cell.length_a   1.000
_cell.length_b   1.000
_cell.length_c   1.000
_cell.angle_alpha   90.00
_cell.angle_beta   90.00
_cell.angle_gamma   90.00
#
_symmetry.space_group_name_H-M   'P 1'
#
loop_
_entity.id
_entity.type
_entity.pdbx_description
1 polymer ?
#
loop_
_entity_poly.entity_id
_entity_poly.type
_entity_poly.pdbx_seq_one_letter_code
_entity_poly.pdbx_strand_id
1 'polypeptide(L)'
;MPPLLLALAVVIWSPAEPGNPGRRLFNYSSLALPPEHIPYFLRNNQRVAQLCHQDPLCPFKDALGDLSACWGYEENCAPDKRFGYPVCSKADVRWAPSVPAAQDLFWKQADFGYVKERLSEMKTLCSDSQPGDSSLRCSSHARFCQATNLYLDLRRPRRGHERYKEDFIQHGELGGRCKLSRASLVAEGDHKSPLQSWYAELQTYTELDVQPIEDGLCDLVIEKPTVFMKLDAGVNMYHHFCDFVNLYVSQHINNSFSPDINILMWDTSFHAYGDLFPETWKAFSDYDIIHLKTYDSKRVCFKDAIFSLLPRMRYGLFYNTPLRGC
;
A
#
# COMPACT_ATOMS: atom_id res chain seq x y z
N MET A 1 -81.62 19.15 4.10
CA MET A 1 -81.35 19.88 2.84
C MET A 1 -80.38 20.99 3.19
N PRO A 2 -79.14 21.10 2.68
CA PRO A 2 -78.49 20.52 1.48
C PRO A 2 -77.39 19.47 1.83
N PRO A 3 -76.70 18.84 0.85
CA PRO A 3 -75.94 17.60 1.04
C PRO A 3 -74.44 17.80 1.33
N LEU A 4 -73.87 16.89 2.14
CA LEU A 4 -72.44 16.68 2.30
C LEU A 4 -71.86 16.04 1.03
N LEU A 5 -70.94 16.75 0.37
CA LEU A 5 -70.02 16.18 -0.62
C LEU A 5 -68.83 15.57 0.13
N LEU A 6 -68.81 14.24 0.28
CA LEU A 6 -67.59 13.50 0.59
C LEU A 6 -66.70 13.48 -0.66
N ALA A 7 -65.66 14.30 -0.68
CA ALA A 7 -64.53 14.10 -1.58
C ALA A 7 -63.63 13.01 -0.99
N LEU A 8 -63.76 11.78 -1.52
CA LEU A 8 -62.77 10.72 -1.34
C LEU A 8 -61.47 11.17 -2.01
N ALA A 9 -60.50 11.61 -1.22
CA ALA A 9 -59.11 11.68 -1.67
C ALA A 9 -58.60 10.25 -1.82
N VAL A 10 -58.72 9.70 -3.03
CA VAL A 10 -58.01 8.50 -3.44
C VAL A 10 -56.52 8.86 -3.44
N VAL A 11 -55.81 8.45 -2.39
CA VAL A 11 -54.35 8.37 -2.42
C VAL A 11 -54.04 7.31 -3.48
N ILE A 12 -53.65 7.76 -4.67
CA ILE A 12 -53.04 6.90 -5.66
C ILE A 12 -51.67 6.53 -5.08
N TRP A 13 -51.61 5.39 -4.40
CA TRP A 13 -50.37 4.69 -4.16
C TRP A 13 -49.85 4.25 -5.53
N SER A 14 -48.89 4.99 -6.08
CA SER A 14 -48.01 4.42 -7.09
C SER A 14 -47.31 3.23 -6.45
N PRO A 15 -47.34 2.03 -7.06
CA PRO A 15 -46.56 0.91 -6.54
C PRO A 15 -45.09 1.33 -6.55
N ALA A 16 -44.46 1.26 -5.38
CA ALA A 16 -43.01 1.33 -5.27
C ALA A 16 -42.40 0.27 -6.19
N GLU A 17 -41.50 0.68 -7.08
CA GLU A 17 -40.61 -0.29 -7.71
C GLU A 17 -39.78 -0.99 -6.63
N PRO A 18 -39.75 -2.33 -6.59
CA PRO A 18 -39.08 -3.06 -5.52
C PRO A 18 -37.57 -3.19 -5.78
N GLY A 19 -36.77 -2.54 -4.92
CA GLY A 19 -35.39 -2.90 -4.54
C GLY A 19 -34.27 -2.17 -5.30
N ASN A 20 -33.28 -1.51 -4.69
CA ASN A 20 -32.69 -1.68 -3.35
C ASN A 20 -31.86 -0.42 -2.96
N PRO A 21 -32.13 0.25 -1.82
CA PRO A 21 -31.30 1.34 -1.30
C PRO A 21 -30.09 0.74 -0.56
N GLY A 22 -28.96 0.58 -1.25
CA GLY A 22 -27.71 0.19 -0.58
C GLY A 22 -26.75 -0.74 -1.32
N ARG A 23 -26.84 -0.87 -2.65
CA ARG A 23 -25.73 -1.49 -3.40
C ARG A 23 -24.61 -0.45 -3.50
N ARG A 24 -23.58 -0.55 -2.66
CA ARG A 24 -22.34 0.23 -2.85
C ARG A 24 -21.78 -0.16 -4.21
N LEU A 25 -22.07 0.65 -5.24
CA LEU A 25 -21.43 0.53 -6.54
C LEU A 25 -19.93 0.77 -6.32
N PHE A 26 -19.10 -0.13 -6.83
CA PHE A 26 -17.67 0.08 -6.81
C PHE A 26 -17.34 1.27 -7.71
N ASN A 27 -16.54 2.22 -7.24
CA ASN A 27 -16.13 3.36 -8.05
C ASN A 27 -15.02 2.93 -9.02
N TYR A 28 -15.37 2.52 -10.23
CA TYR A 28 -14.36 2.07 -11.22
C TYR A 28 -13.39 3.18 -11.63
N SER A 29 -13.83 4.44 -11.58
CA SER A 29 -12.99 5.59 -11.92
C SER A 29 -11.90 5.86 -10.89
N SER A 30 -11.99 5.30 -9.68
CA SER A 30 -10.93 5.40 -8.68
C SER A 30 -9.83 4.35 -8.86
N LEU A 31 -9.80 3.62 -9.98
CA LEU A 31 -8.75 2.63 -10.25
C LEU A 31 -7.68 3.26 -11.15
N ALA A 32 -6.53 3.62 -10.57
CA ALA A 32 -5.38 4.14 -11.30
C ALA A 32 -4.51 3.00 -11.85
N LEU A 33 -5.08 2.20 -12.76
CA LEU A 33 -4.37 1.13 -13.46
C LEU A 33 -4.46 1.30 -14.98
N PRO A 34 -3.37 0.99 -15.71
CA PRO A 34 -3.43 0.88 -17.17
C PRO A 34 -4.50 -0.14 -17.62
N PRO A 35 -5.17 0.08 -18.76
CA PRO A 35 -6.18 -0.85 -19.29
C PRO A 35 -5.69 -2.30 -19.40
N GLU A 36 -4.44 -2.51 -19.77
CA GLU A 36 -3.79 -3.82 -19.88
C GLU A 36 -3.65 -4.55 -18.53
N HIS A 37 -3.69 -3.84 -17.40
CA HIS A 37 -3.58 -4.39 -16.06
C HIS A 37 -4.94 -4.79 -15.47
N ILE A 38 -6.04 -4.33 -16.07
CA ILE A 38 -7.40 -4.53 -15.56
C ILE A 38 -7.79 -6.01 -15.48
N PRO A 39 -7.56 -6.87 -16.50
CA PRO A 39 -7.93 -8.29 -16.40
C PRO A 39 -7.27 -9.00 -15.21
N TYR A 40 -5.98 -8.70 -15.00
CA TYR A 40 -5.17 -9.24 -13.91
C TYR A 40 -5.66 -8.76 -12.54
N PHE A 41 -5.96 -7.46 -12.43
CA PHE A 41 -6.56 -6.89 -11.22
C PHE A 41 -7.92 -7.52 -10.89
N LEU A 42 -8.81 -7.65 -11.87
CA LEU A 42 -10.14 -8.24 -11.69
C LEU A 42 -10.04 -9.71 -11.28
N ARG A 43 -9.11 -10.47 -11.87
CA ARG A 43 -8.83 -11.84 -11.45
C ARG A 43 -8.35 -11.90 -9.99
N ASN A 44 -7.45 -11.02 -9.58
CA ASN A 44 -6.99 -10.98 -8.19
C ASN A 44 -8.08 -10.49 -7.22
N ASN A 45 -9.03 -9.68 -7.71
CA ASN A 45 -10.09 -9.04 -6.93
C ASN A 45 -11.49 -9.54 -7.34
N GLN A 46 -11.74 -10.84 -7.12
CA GLN A 46 -12.97 -11.52 -7.54
C GLN A 46 -14.26 -10.83 -7.10
N ARG A 47 -14.28 -10.20 -5.92
CA ARG A 47 -15.44 -9.42 -5.47
C ARG A 47 -15.73 -8.22 -6.37
N VAL A 48 -14.69 -7.50 -6.80
CA VAL A 48 -14.83 -6.37 -7.72
C VAL A 48 -15.25 -6.87 -9.10
N ALA A 49 -14.69 -7.99 -9.57
CA ALA A 49 -15.11 -8.63 -10.81
C ALA A 49 -16.60 -9.00 -10.80
N GLN A 50 -17.11 -9.58 -9.70
CA GLN A 50 -18.52 -9.91 -9.53
C GLN A 50 -19.42 -8.67 -9.55
N LEU A 51 -19.01 -7.59 -8.87
CA LEU A 51 -19.73 -6.32 -8.91
C LEU A 51 -19.77 -5.74 -10.33
N CYS A 52 -18.62 -5.72 -11.02
CA CYS A 52 -18.51 -5.29 -12.41
C CYS A 52 -19.38 -6.13 -13.35
N HIS A 53 -19.45 -7.45 -13.15
CA HIS A 53 -20.29 -8.33 -13.96
C HIS A 53 -21.77 -7.97 -13.85
N GLN A 54 -22.22 -7.66 -12.63
CA GLN A 54 -23.62 -7.33 -12.33
C GLN A 54 -24.01 -5.88 -12.65
N ASP A 55 -23.03 -4.99 -12.78
CA ASP A 55 -23.24 -3.56 -13.01
C ASP A 55 -23.28 -3.23 -14.52
N PRO A 56 -24.40 -2.78 -15.08
CA PRO A 56 -24.49 -2.40 -16.50
C PRO A 56 -23.53 -1.27 -16.90
N LEU A 57 -23.10 -0.44 -15.95
CA LEU A 57 -22.23 0.72 -16.18
C LEU A 57 -20.75 0.41 -15.96
N CYS A 58 -20.37 -0.83 -15.64
CA CYS A 58 -18.96 -1.16 -15.47
C CYS A 58 -18.18 -0.90 -16.77
N PRO A 59 -17.09 -0.10 -16.75
CA PRO A 59 -16.29 0.17 -17.95
C PRO A 59 -15.42 -1.02 -18.39
N PHE A 60 -15.31 -2.07 -17.55
CA PHE A 60 -14.39 -3.18 -17.74
C PHE A 60 -15.05 -4.46 -18.23
N LYS A 61 -16.22 -4.36 -18.90
CA LYS A 61 -16.96 -5.53 -19.39
C LYS A 61 -16.13 -6.43 -20.30
N ASP A 62 -15.32 -5.85 -21.18
CA ASP A 62 -14.47 -6.61 -22.10
C ASP A 62 -13.40 -7.43 -21.37
N ALA A 63 -12.89 -6.89 -20.26
CA ALA A 63 -11.90 -7.57 -19.40
C ALA A 63 -12.48 -8.72 -18.57
N LEU A 64 -13.81 -8.84 -18.46
CA LEU A 64 -14.47 -9.95 -17.75
C LEU A 64 -14.57 -11.23 -18.59
N GLY A 65 -14.36 -11.15 -19.91
CA GLY A 65 -14.55 -12.28 -20.83
C GLY A 65 -13.55 -13.41 -20.63
N ASP A 66 -12.31 -13.10 -20.26
CA ASP A 66 -11.26 -14.09 -19.97
C ASP A 66 -10.47 -13.68 -18.71
N LEU A 67 -10.94 -14.15 -17.54
CA LEU A 67 -10.25 -13.99 -16.26
C LEU A 67 -9.19 -15.07 -16.03
N SER A 68 -8.65 -15.69 -17.08
CA SER A 68 -7.53 -16.63 -16.94
C SER A 68 -6.20 -15.94 -16.66
N ALA A 69 -6.04 -14.65 -16.98
CA ALA A 69 -4.80 -13.89 -16.80
C ALA A 69 -4.54 -13.47 -15.33
N CYS A 70 -3.33 -13.66 -14.80
CA CYS A 70 -2.93 -13.40 -13.40
C CYS A 70 -1.58 -12.70 -13.28
N TRP A 71 -1.34 -12.02 -12.16
CA TRP A 71 -0.06 -11.36 -11.94
C TRP A 71 1.10 -12.37 -11.78
N GLY A 72 0.83 -13.54 -11.20
CA GLY A 72 1.85 -14.55 -10.91
C GLY A 72 2.00 -14.83 -9.42
N TYR A 73 1.65 -13.87 -8.57
CA TYR A 73 1.75 -14.02 -7.13
C TYR A 73 0.55 -14.74 -6.49
N GLU A 74 -0.54 -14.92 -7.23
CA GLU A 74 -1.70 -15.71 -6.81
C GLU A 74 -1.37 -17.21 -6.77
N GLU A 75 -1.99 -17.96 -5.86
CA GLU A 75 -1.69 -19.39 -5.65
C GLU A 75 -1.93 -20.26 -6.91
N ASN A 76 -3.01 -19.99 -7.64
CA ASN A 76 -3.45 -20.80 -8.79
C ASN A 76 -3.11 -20.15 -10.15
N CYS A 77 -1.94 -19.51 -10.25
CA CYS A 77 -1.52 -18.82 -11.47
C CYS A 77 -0.52 -19.65 -12.31
N ALA A 78 -1.03 -20.22 -13.40
CA ALA A 78 -0.21 -20.96 -14.36
C ALA A 78 0.80 -20.03 -15.07
N PRO A 79 2.03 -20.49 -15.38
CA PRO A 79 3.07 -19.65 -15.98
C PRO A 79 2.67 -18.99 -17.30
N ASP A 80 1.92 -19.68 -18.16
CA ASP A 80 1.43 -19.18 -19.45
C ASP A 80 0.35 -18.10 -19.32
N LYS A 81 -0.17 -17.90 -18.11
CA LYS A 81 -1.23 -16.93 -17.79
C LYS A 81 -0.72 -15.71 -17.02
N ARG A 82 0.58 -15.66 -16.71
CA ARG A 82 1.20 -14.56 -15.97
C ARG A 82 1.24 -13.27 -16.79
N PHE A 83 1.28 -12.14 -16.10
CA PHE A 83 1.55 -10.85 -16.73
C PHE A 83 2.98 -10.85 -17.28
N GLY A 84 3.10 -11.22 -18.56
CA GLY A 84 4.39 -11.43 -19.18
C GLY A 84 5.18 -12.61 -18.61
N TYR A 85 6.26 -12.95 -19.30
CA TYR A 85 7.27 -13.87 -18.81
C TYR A 85 8.60 -13.52 -19.49
N PRO A 86 9.74 -13.56 -18.79
CA PRO A 86 11.01 -13.15 -19.35
C PRO A 86 11.40 -13.99 -20.57
N VAL A 87 11.86 -13.33 -21.62
CA VAL A 87 12.38 -13.99 -22.82
C VAL A 87 13.89 -14.14 -22.66
N CYS A 88 14.35 -15.37 -22.49
CA CYS A 88 15.77 -15.67 -22.32
C CYS A 88 16.27 -16.52 -23.49
N SER A 89 17.26 -16.02 -24.22
CA SER A 89 17.87 -16.71 -25.36
C SER A 89 18.90 -17.76 -24.92
N LYS A 90 19.53 -17.55 -23.77
CA LYS A 90 20.54 -18.44 -23.18
C LYS A 90 20.53 -18.32 -21.66
N ALA A 91 20.83 -19.42 -20.97
CA ALA A 91 21.04 -19.41 -19.54
C ALA A 91 22.52 -19.18 -19.19
N ASP A 92 22.81 -18.30 -18.22
CA ASP A 92 24.10 -18.32 -17.54
C ASP A 92 24.12 -19.51 -16.57
N VAL A 93 24.83 -20.57 -16.97
CA VAL A 93 24.95 -21.84 -16.24
C VAL A 93 25.53 -21.70 -14.83
N ARG A 94 26.17 -20.56 -14.51
CA ARG A 94 26.63 -20.26 -13.13
C ARG A 94 25.48 -19.97 -12.18
N TRP A 95 24.35 -19.52 -12.71
CA TRP A 95 23.18 -19.08 -11.94
C TRP A 95 21.98 -19.98 -12.14
N ALA A 96 21.78 -20.51 -13.35
CA ALA A 96 20.64 -21.35 -13.68
C ALA A 96 21.06 -22.49 -14.63
N PRO A 97 20.68 -23.75 -14.35
CA PRO A 97 21.11 -24.91 -15.15
C PRO A 97 20.43 -25.01 -16.52
N SER A 98 19.36 -24.23 -16.76
CA SER A 98 18.58 -24.29 -17.99
C SER A 98 17.87 -22.94 -18.25
N VAL A 99 17.41 -22.73 -19.49
CA VAL A 99 16.64 -21.53 -19.85
C VAL A 99 15.35 -21.39 -19.01
N PRO A 100 14.55 -22.45 -18.79
CA PRO A 100 13.39 -22.36 -17.88
C PRO A 100 13.75 -21.97 -16.45
N ALA A 101 14.86 -22.50 -15.91
CA ALA A 101 15.32 -22.14 -14.57
C ALA A 101 15.81 -20.68 -14.51
N ALA A 102 16.40 -20.19 -15.58
CA ALA A 102 16.82 -18.79 -15.70
C ALA A 102 15.63 -17.84 -15.75
N GLN A 103 14.59 -18.19 -16.51
CA GLN A 103 13.34 -17.42 -16.57
C GLN A 103 12.63 -17.38 -15.22
N ASP A 104 12.56 -18.51 -14.51
CA ASP A 104 11.96 -18.57 -13.16
C ASP A 104 12.78 -17.74 -12.16
N LEU A 105 14.12 -17.78 -12.25
CA LEU A 105 15.00 -16.95 -11.42
C LEU A 105 14.76 -15.45 -11.67
N PHE A 106 14.72 -15.03 -12.93
CA PHE A 106 14.40 -13.65 -13.30
C PHE A 106 13.02 -13.24 -12.76
N TRP A 107 12.00 -14.07 -12.99
CA TRP A 107 10.65 -13.78 -12.54
C TRP A 107 10.56 -13.60 -11.01
N LYS A 108 11.30 -14.42 -10.24
CA LYS A 108 11.39 -14.29 -8.78
C LYS A 108 12.11 -13.02 -8.33
N GLN A 109 13.14 -12.59 -9.05
CA GLN A 109 14.04 -11.52 -8.60
C GLN A 109 13.67 -10.12 -9.13
N ALA A 110 13.06 -10.05 -10.30
CA ALA A 110 12.91 -8.81 -11.07
C ALA A 110 11.48 -8.56 -11.60
N ASP A 111 10.54 -9.45 -11.31
CA ASP A 111 9.16 -9.41 -11.81
C ASP A 111 8.16 -9.65 -10.66
N PHE A 112 6.89 -9.91 -10.95
CA PHE A 112 5.83 -10.16 -9.97
C PHE A 112 6.09 -11.35 -9.02
N GLY A 113 7.06 -12.22 -9.32
CA GLY A 113 7.55 -13.20 -8.37
C GLY A 113 8.20 -12.57 -7.13
N TYR A 114 8.77 -11.37 -7.28
CA TYR A 114 9.27 -10.57 -6.16
C TYR A 114 8.13 -10.18 -5.22
N VAL A 115 6.98 -9.74 -5.75
CA VAL A 115 5.78 -9.42 -4.95
C VAL A 115 5.31 -10.66 -4.19
N LYS A 116 5.28 -11.83 -4.85
CA LYS A 116 4.92 -13.11 -4.22
C LYS A 116 5.79 -13.40 -2.99
N GLU A 117 7.10 -13.21 -3.13
CA GLU A 117 8.04 -13.44 -2.05
C GLU A 117 7.79 -12.45 -0.88
N ARG A 118 7.62 -11.15 -1.15
CA ARG A 118 7.30 -10.15 -0.12
C ARG A 118 6.00 -10.46 0.62
N LEU A 119 4.98 -10.93 -0.09
CA LEU A 119 3.71 -11.37 0.49
C LEU A 119 3.90 -12.59 1.40
N SER A 120 4.70 -13.57 0.99
CA SER A 120 4.98 -14.77 1.77
C SER A 120 5.77 -14.51 3.05
N GLU A 121 6.51 -13.40 3.09
CA GLU A 121 7.29 -12.96 4.26
C GLU A 121 6.45 -12.16 5.28
N MET A 122 5.22 -11.78 4.94
CA MET A 122 4.39 -10.92 5.79
C MET A 122 4.05 -11.60 7.11
N LYS A 123 4.56 -11.05 8.22
CA LYS A 123 4.27 -11.49 9.58
C LYS A 123 3.63 -10.37 10.41
N THR A 124 2.73 -10.76 11.29
CA THR A 124 2.12 -9.84 12.26
C THR A 124 3.09 -9.63 13.43
N LEU A 125 3.55 -8.40 13.59
CA LEU A 125 4.41 -7.98 14.70
C LEU A 125 3.60 -7.44 15.86
N CYS A 126 2.49 -6.76 15.58
CA CYS A 126 1.51 -6.33 16.58
C CYS A 126 0.10 -6.72 16.13
N SER A 127 -0.61 -7.49 16.95
CA SER A 127 -1.97 -7.96 16.63
C SER A 127 -3.03 -7.15 17.38
N ASP A 128 -4.08 -6.77 16.67
CA ASP A 128 -5.31 -6.21 17.20
C ASP A 128 -6.06 -7.27 18.02
N SER A 129 -6.66 -6.88 19.14
CA SER A 129 -7.50 -7.77 19.97
C SER A 129 -8.97 -7.35 19.97
N GLN A 130 -9.25 -6.07 19.71
CA GLN A 130 -10.59 -5.48 19.68
C GLN A 130 -10.72 -4.50 18.52
N PRO A 131 -11.95 -4.21 18.04
CA PRO A 131 -12.17 -3.11 17.11
C PRO A 131 -11.59 -1.79 17.65
N GLY A 132 -10.90 -1.05 16.78
CA GLY A 132 -10.19 0.19 17.17
C GLY A 132 -8.77 -0.01 17.68
N ASP A 133 -8.36 -1.26 17.98
CA ASP A 133 -6.96 -1.56 18.26
C ASP A 133 -6.08 -1.37 17.02
N SER A 134 -4.80 -1.19 17.26
CA SER A 134 -3.79 -1.04 16.23
C SER A 134 -3.31 -2.40 15.73
N SER A 135 -2.73 -2.42 14.55
CA SER A 135 -2.00 -3.59 14.05
C SER A 135 -0.71 -3.16 13.37
N LEU A 136 0.27 -4.06 13.34
CA LEU A 136 1.50 -3.88 12.56
C LEU A 136 1.88 -5.21 11.94
N ARG A 137 1.97 -5.23 10.62
CA ARG A 137 2.41 -6.39 9.83
C ARG A 137 3.54 -5.96 8.91
N CYS A 138 4.61 -6.75 8.84
CA CYS A 138 5.77 -6.41 8.05
C CYS A 138 6.27 -7.61 7.24
N SER A 139 6.83 -7.35 6.06
CA SER A 139 7.70 -8.29 5.37
C SER A 139 9.07 -8.31 6.03
N SER A 140 9.87 -9.33 5.69
CA SER A 140 11.16 -9.58 6.33
C SER A 140 12.07 -8.35 6.32
N HIS A 141 12.73 -8.13 7.45
CA HIS A 141 13.59 -6.97 7.72
C HIS A 141 12.86 -5.61 7.69
N ALA A 142 11.54 -5.60 7.91
CA ALA A 142 10.71 -4.39 7.84
C ALA A 142 10.91 -3.59 6.54
N ARG A 143 11.03 -4.30 5.41
CA ARG A 143 11.16 -3.68 4.08
C ARG A 143 9.85 -3.06 3.59
N PHE A 144 8.74 -3.65 4.00
CA PHE A 144 7.39 -3.13 3.78
C PHE A 144 6.58 -3.42 5.02
N CYS A 145 5.77 -2.48 5.48
CA CYS A 145 4.87 -2.70 6.60
C CYS A 145 3.50 -2.07 6.37
N GLN A 146 2.48 -2.67 6.97
CA GLN A 146 1.12 -2.15 7.06
C GLN A 146 0.79 -1.95 8.53
N ALA A 147 0.22 -0.80 8.85
CA ALA A 147 -0.26 -0.48 10.18
C ALA A 147 -1.67 0.09 10.14
N THR A 148 -2.47 -0.27 11.13
CA THR A 148 -3.80 0.33 11.37
C THR A 148 -3.81 1.05 12.70
N ASN A 149 -4.57 2.14 12.79
CA ASN A 149 -4.69 2.99 13.98
C ASN A 149 -3.32 3.35 14.59
N LEU A 150 -2.38 3.78 13.74
CA LEU A 150 -1.01 4.08 14.11
C LEU A 150 -0.93 5.43 14.83
N TYR A 151 -0.32 5.46 16.00
CA TYR A 151 0.00 6.67 16.74
C TYR A 151 1.43 7.13 16.46
N LEU A 152 1.60 8.43 16.22
CA LEU A 152 2.88 9.08 15.99
C LEU A 152 2.94 10.42 16.77
N ASP A 153 3.91 10.57 17.67
CA ASP A 153 4.17 11.77 18.46
C ASP A 153 5.33 12.58 17.87
N LEU A 154 5.00 13.72 17.28
CA LEU A 154 5.96 14.68 16.74
C LEU A 154 5.94 16.00 17.52
N ARG A 155 5.55 15.98 18.81
CA ARG A 155 5.56 17.21 19.62
C ARG A 155 6.97 17.78 19.84
N ARG A 156 7.97 16.90 19.89
CA ARG A 156 9.39 17.25 20.09
C ARG A 156 10.29 16.48 19.12
N PRO A 157 10.17 16.70 17.80
CA PRO A 157 10.89 15.92 16.80
C PRO A 157 12.38 16.30 16.81
N ARG A 158 13.25 15.29 16.75
CA ARG A 158 14.73 15.45 16.83
C ARG A 158 15.33 15.79 15.47
N ARG A 159 14.78 16.81 14.82
CA ARG A 159 15.21 17.21 13.48
C ARG A 159 16.68 17.64 13.46
N GLY A 160 17.33 17.37 12.33
CA GLY A 160 18.75 17.67 12.11
C GLY A 160 19.05 17.91 10.64
N HIS A 161 20.31 17.71 10.25
CA HIS A 161 20.72 17.75 8.85
C HIS A 161 20.56 16.39 8.15
N GLU A 162 20.44 15.31 8.92
CA GLU A 162 20.24 13.96 8.41
C GLU A 162 18.80 13.73 7.95
N ARG A 163 18.63 13.34 6.68
CA ARG A 163 17.35 13.07 6.03
C ARG A 163 16.62 11.84 6.60
N TYR A 164 17.38 10.87 7.10
CA TYR A 164 16.89 9.59 7.62
C TYR A 164 17.60 9.22 8.91
N LYS A 165 17.45 10.08 9.92
CA LYS A 165 18.07 9.91 11.23
C LYS A 165 17.46 8.70 11.94
N GLU A 166 18.27 7.69 12.25
CA GLU A 166 17.79 6.39 12.72
C GLU A 166 17.24 6.38 14.16
N ASP A 167 17.57 7.38 14.98
CA ASP A 167 17.09 7.58 16.36
C ASP A 167 16.07 8.71 16.46
N PHE A 168 15.46 9.09 15.34
CA PHE A 168 14.49 10.19 15.28
C PHE A 168 13.26 9.95 16.15
N ILE A 169 12.73 8.73 16.10
CA ILE A 169 11.61 8.24 16.92
C ILE A 169 12.16 7.53 18.15
N GLN A 170 11.61 7.85 19.31
CA GLN A 170 11.95 7.20 20.58
C GLN A 170 10.79 6.38 21.12
N HIS A 171 11.06 5.64 22.19
CA HIS A 171 10.06 4.83 22.87
C HIS A 171 8.86 5.68 23.31
N GLY A 172 7.66 5.22 22.97
CA GLY A 172 6.39 5.90 23.26
C GLY A 172 5.98 6.94 22.21
N GLU A 173 6.82 7.22 21.21
CA GLU A 173 6.52 8.21 20.16
C GLU A 173 5.96 7.58 18.88
N LEU A 174 6.02 6.26 18.73
CA LEU A 174 5.38 5.53 17.64
C LEU A 174 4.80 4.24 18.20
N GLY A 175 3.54 3.94 17.90
CA GLY A 175 2.92 2.75 18.47
C GLY A 175 1.42 2.69 18.30
N GLY A 176 0.78 1.95 19.20
CA GLY A 176 -0.66 1.73 19.19
C GLY A 176 -1.09 0.70 20.24
N ARG A 177 -2.39 0.58 20.48
CA ARG A 177 -2.91 -0.46 21.39
C ARG A 177 -3.01 -1.77 20.65
N CYS A 178 -2.12 -2.70 20.94
CA CYS A 178 -2.05 -4.01 20.29
C CYS A 178 -1.15 -4.94 21.10
N LYS A 179 -1.14 -6.24 20.82
CA LYS A 179 -0.22 -7.19 21.46
C LYS A 179 1.08 -7.28 20.66
N LEU A 180 2.16 -6.69 21.16
CA LEU A 180 3.43 -6.58 20.44
C LEU A 180 4.34 -7.79 20.69
N SER A 181 4.73 -8.48 19.61
CA SER A 181 5.78 -9.49 19.65
C SER A 181 7.16 -8.83 19.59
N ARG A 182 7.68 -8.40 20.74
CA ARG A 182 8.97 -7.67 20.82
C ARG A 182 10.14 -8.47 20.25
N ALA A 183 10.19 -9.78 20.50
CA ALA A 183 11.23 -10.65 19.96
C ALA A 183 11.18 -10.72 18.42
N SER A 184 9.97 -10.82 17.86
CA SER A 184 9.78 -10.85 16.39
C SER A 184 10.12 -9.53 15.73
N LEU A 185 9.83 -8.40 16.41
CA LEU A 185 10.22 -7.06 15.94
C LEU A 185 11.74 -6.93 15.92
N VAL A 186 12.43 -7.26 17.02
CA VAL A 186 13.90 -7.16 17.10
C VAL A 186 14.59 -8.00 16.02
N ALA A 187 14.04 -9.17 15.68
CA ALA A 187 14.55 -10.04 14.64
C ALA A 187 14.53 -9.42 13.22
N GLU A 188 13.84 -8.29 13.01
CA GLU A 188 13.83 -7.58 11.72
C GLU A 188 15.03 -6.64 11.52
N GLY A 189 15.91 -6.52 12.51
CA GLY A 189 16.98 -5.52 12.52
C GLY A 189 18.19 -5.79 11.61
N ASP A 190 18.33 -7.00 11.04
CA ASP A 190 19.56 -7.42 10.35
C ASP A 190 19.93 -6.55 9.14
N HIS A 191 18.95 -5.95 8.45
CA HIS A 191 19.17 -5.06 7.30
C HIS A 191 18.86 -3.60 7.63
N LYS A 192 18.98 -3.19 8.91
CA LYS A 192 18.83 -1.81 9.33
C LYS A 192 19.76 -0.89 8.52
N SER A 193 19.17 0.00 7.73
CA SER A 193 19.86 1.05 6.98
C SER A 193 18.82 2.02 6.43
N PRO A 194 19.13 3.34 6.34
CA PRO A 194 18.19 4.39 5.99
C PRO A 194 17.22 4.10 4.84
N LEU A 195 17.74 3.68 3.68
CA LEU A 195 16.97 3.42 2.46
C LEU A 195 16.80 1.91 2.16
N GLN A 196 17.00 1.06 3.17
CA GLN A 196 16.90 -0.40 3.02
C GLN A 196 15.87 -1.05 3.93
N SER A 197 15.50 -0.38 5.03
CA SER A 197 14.56 -0.90 6.02
C SER A 197 13.85 0.23 6.77
N TRP A 198 12.62 -0.03 7.23
CA TRP A 198 11.89 0.79 8.20
C TRP A 198 12.15 0.41 9.65
N TYR A 199 13.02 -0.59 9.89
CA TYR A 199 13.29 -1.07 11.23
C TYR A 199 13.80 0.05 12.16
N ALA A 200 14.58 1.00 11.66
CA ALA A 200 15.07 2.10 12.50
C ALA A 200 13.93 2.96 13.08
N GLU A 201 12.87 3.17 12.31
CA GLU A 201 11.68 3.91 12.75
C GLU A 201 10.78 3.05 13.64
N LEU A 202 10.74 1.74 13.40
CA LEU A 202 9.85 0.80 14.08
C LEU A 202 10.48 0.10 15.30
N GLN A 203 11.79 0.15 15.50
CA GLN A 203 12.50 -0.59 16.57
C GLN A 203 11.99 -0.21 17.97
N THR A 204 11.46 1.00 18.13
CA THR A 204 10.89 1.50 19.39
C THR A 204 9.36 1.50 19.40
N TYR A 205 8.71 0.78 18.47
CA TYR A 205 7.25 0.66 18.42
C TYR A 205 6.72 0.24 19.79
N THR A 206 5.78 1.02 20.33
CA THR A 206 5.28 0.84 21.69
C THR A 206 3.87 0.28 21.69
N GLU A 207 3.68 -0.78 22.46
CA GLU A 207 2.36 -1.25 22.90
C GLU A 207 1.80 -0.23 23.90
N LEU A 208 0.68 0.40 23.55
CA LEU A 208 0.00 1.40 24.37
C LEU A 208 -1.20 0.76 25.10
N ASP A 209 -1.47 1.22 26.31
CA ASP A 209 -2.63 0.76 27.10
C ASP A 209 -3.97 1.36 26.64
N VAL A 210 -3.92 2.38 25.78
CA VAL A 210 -5.05 3.22 25.35
C VAL A 210 -5.22 3.20 23.83
N GLN A 211 -6.45 3.30 23.32
CA GLN A 211 -6.73 3.45 21.90
C GLN A 211 -6.56 4.92 21.49
N PRO A 212 -5.46 5.31 20.82
CA PRO A 212 -5.10 6.73 20.72
C PRO A 212 -6.12 7.61 19.98
N ILE A 213 -6.89 7.02 19.06
CA ILE A 213 -7.96 7.70 18.33
C ILE A 213 -9.23 7.80 19.19
N GLU A 214 -9.73 6.67 19.68
CA GLU A 214 -10.99 6.59 20.42
C GLU A 214 -10.92 7.34 21.77
N ASP A 215 -9.75 7.30 22.42
CA ASP A 215 -9.50 8.00 23.68
C ASP A 215 -9.11 9.47 23.49
N GLY A 216 -9.14 9.99 22.25
CA GLY A 216 -8.90 11.41 21.95
C GLY A 216 -7.47 11.88 22.24
N LEU A 217 -6.47 11.00 22.15
CA LEU A 217 -5.08 11.33 22.44
C LEU A 217 -4.40 12.12 21.31
N CYS A 218 -4.83 11.93 20.07
CA CYS A 218 -4.26 12.57 18.89
C CYS A 218 -4.81 13.97 18.65
N ASP A 219 -3.91 14.91 18.33
CA ASP A 219 -4.27 16.28 17.95
C ASP A 219 -4.82 16.33 16.50
N LEU A 220 -4.45 15.33 15.68
CA LEU A 220 -4.90 15.17 14.31
C LEU A 220 -5.12 13.68 14.00
N VAL A 221 -6.24 13.35 13.36
CA VAL A 221 -6.54 12.01 12.86
C VAL A 221 -6.60 12.05 11.33
N ILE A 222 -5.77 11.25 10.69
CA ILE A 222 -5.71 11.08 9.24
C ILE A 222 -6.53 9.84 8.88
N GLU A 223 -7.74 10.09 8.38
CA GLU A 223 -8.68 9.06 7.93
C GLU A 223 -8.30 8.46 6.56
N LYS A 224 -7.60 9.25 5.73
CA LYS A 224 -7.20 8.81 4.39
C LYS A 224 -5.99 7.85 4.48
N PRO A 225 -5.98 6.73 3.73
CA PRO A 225 -4.83 5.85 3.70
C PRO A 225 -3.56 6.62 3.32
N THR A 226 -2.50 6.43 4.10
CA THR A 226 -1.26 7.19 3.95
C THR A 226 -0.08 6.26 3.69
N VAL A 227 0.64 6.50 2.59
CA VAL A 227 1.87 5.79 2.26
C VAL A 227 3.06 6.63 2.73
N PHE A 228 3.81 6.11 3.68
CA PHE A 228 5.09 6.66 4.10
C PHE A 228 6.19 6.21 3.15
N MET A 229 6.96 7.18 2.65
CA MET A 229 8.04 6.95 1.70
C MET A 229 9.33 7.61 2.14
N LYS A 230 10.43 6.87 2.08
CA LYS A 230 11.79 7.42 2.10
C LYS A 230 12.32 7.50 0.67
N LEU A 231 12.48 8.71 0.17
CA LEU A 231 12.86 8.96 -1.23
C LEU A 231 14.38 8.88 -1.45
N ASP A 232 14.83 8.46 -2.63
CA ASP A 232 16.27 8.41 -2.92
C ASP A 232 16.82 9.81 -3.25
N ALA A 233 16.50 10.34 -4.44
CA ALA A 233 16.93 11.66 -4.88
C ALA A 233 16.07 12.22 -6.03
N GLY A 234 15.21 13.20 -5.73
CA GLY A 234 14.28 13.83 -6.67
C GLY A 234 14.94 14.72 -7.72
N VAL A 235 16.24 14.99 -7.60
CA VAL A 235 17.02 15.77 -8.58
C VAL A 235 17.68 14.91 -9.66
N ASN A 236 17.56 13.59 -9.56
CA ASN A 236 18.15 12.66 -10.52
C ASN A 236 17.13 11.60 -10.93
N MET A 237 16.76 11.58 -12.22
CA MET A 237 15.73 10.68 -12.74
C MET A 237 16.02 9.20 -12.43
N TYR A 238 17.27 8.76 -12.55
CA TYR A 238 17.63 7.36 -12.30
C TYR A 238 17.38 6.97 -10.84
N HIS A 239 17.80 7.81 -9.89
CA HIS A 239 17.52 7.58 -8.48
C HIS A 239 16.02 7.69 -8.17
N HIS A 240 15.35 8.70 -8.70
CA HIS A 240 13.94 8.94 -8.40
C HIS A 240 13.00 7.87 -8.99
N PHE A 241 13.40 7.22 -10.08
CA PHE A 241 12.65 6.10 -10.65
C PHE A 241 12.55 4.91 -9.68
N CYS A 242 13.54 4.73 -8.81
CA CYS A 242 13.47 3.74 -7.73
C CYS A 242 12.25 3.99 -6.83
N ASP A 243 11.93 5.26 -6.55
CA ASP A 243 10.84 5.64 -5.66
C ASP A 243 9.48 5.25 -6.28
N PHE A 244 9.28 5.56 -7.56
CA PHE A 244 8.03 5.23 -8.27
C PHE A 244 7.85 3.73 -8.47
N VAL A 245 8.91 3.01 -8.85
CA VAL A 245 8.84 1.55 -9.00
C VAL A 245 8.52 0.89 -7.67
N ASN A 246 9.19 1.29 -6.58
CA ASN A 246 8.93 0.70 -5.26
C ASN A 246 7.55 1.09 -4.72
N LEU A 247 7.03 2.29 -5.01
CA LEU A 247 5.65 2.66 -4.71
C LEU A 247 4.64 1.79 -5.46
N TYR A 248 4.82 1.62 -6.78
CA TYR A 248 3.97 0.77 -7.60
C TYR A 248 3.95 -0.67 -7.10
N VAL A 249 5.11 -1.24 -6.79
CA VAL A 249 5.22 -2.60 -6.23
C VAL A 249 4.58 -2.67 -4.84
N SER A 250 4.68 -1.61 -4.04
CA SER A 250 4.00 -1.52 -2.73
C SER A 250 2.48 -1.53 -2.88
N GLN A 251 1.92 -0.92 -3.95
CA GLN A 251 0.49 -1.01 -4.26
C GLN A 251 0.04 -2.45 -4.54
N HIS A 252 0.87 -3.26 -5.19
CA HIS A 252 0.61 -4.69 -5.39
C HIS A 252 0.63 -5.49 -4.08
N ILE A 253 1.61 -5.24 -3.21
CA ILE A 253 1.68 -5.91 -1.89
C ILE A 253 0.46 -5.51 -1.04
N ASN A 254 0.07 -4.24 -1.10
CA ASN A 254 -1.10 -3.72 -0.40
C ASN A 254 -2.44 -4.09 -1.06
N ASN A 255 -2.41 -4.52 -2.32
CA ASN A 255 -3.57 -4.71 -3.20
C ASN A 255 -4.53 -3.50 -3.21
N SER A 256 -3.96 -2.30 -3.37
CA SER A 256 -4.72 -1.05 -3.49
C SER A 256 -4.09 -0.15 -4.56
N PHE A 257 -4.90 0.28 -5.51
CA PHE A 257 -4.49 1.05 -6.69
C PHE A 257 -5.33 2.33 -6.86
N SER A 258 -5.89 2.83 -5.76
CA SER A 258 -6.63 4.09 -5.76
C SER A 258 -5.66 5.27 -5.68
N PRO A 259 -5.86 6.36 -6.46
CA PRO A 259 -5.14 7.61 -6.27
C PRO A 259 -5.66 8.39 -5.06
N ASP A 260 -6.75 7.95 -4.42
CA ASP A 260 -7.30 8.54 -3.20
C ASP A 260 -6.47 8.16 -1.94
N ILE A 261 -5.18 8.48 -1.96
CA ILE A 261 -4.22 8.20 -0.89
C ILE A 261 -3.35 9.43 -0.62
N ASN A 262 -2.91 9.59 0.62
CA ASN A 262 -1.82 10.52 0.93
C ASN A 262 -0.49 9.83 0.67
N ILE A 263 0.46 10.55 0.08
CA ILE A 263 1.88 10.15 0.09
C ILE A 263 2.61 11.10 1.02
N LEU A 264 3.19 10.55 2.08
CA LEU A 264 3.97 11.29 3.04
C LEU A 264 5.46 10.97 2.87
N MET A 265 6.23 12.01 2.58
CA MET A 265 7.67 11.94 2.54
C MET A 265 8.23 11.93 3.96
N TRP A 266 8.81 10.80 4.33
CA TRP A 266 9.51 10.59 5.59
C TRP A 266 10.91 11.24 5.53
N ASP A 267 10.97 12.54 5.81
CA ASP A 267 12.22 13.31 5.89
C ASP A 267 12.38 13.87 7.31
N THR A 268 13.41 13.43 8.02
CA THR A 268 13.72 13.83 9.39
C THR A 268 14.57 15.10 9.45
N SER A 269 15.04 15.61 8.31
CA SER A 269 15.88 16.80 8.26
C SER A 269 15.08 18.10 8.33
N PHE A 270 15.79 19.22 8.43
CA PHE A 270 15.25 20.57 8.23
C PHE A 270 15.17 20.98 6.76
N HIS A 271 15.79 20.22 5.85
CA HIS A 271 15.97 20.65 4.48
C HIS A 271 14.65 20.65 3.71
N ALA A 272 14.60 21.51 2.68
CA ALA A 272 13.63 21.32 1.62
C ALA A 272 14.04 20.10 0.78
N TYR A 273 13.06 19.47 0.15
CA TYR A 273 13.31 18.45 -0.85
C TYR A 273 13.09 19.05 -2.22
N GLY A 274 14.13 19.01 -3.06
CA GLY A 274 14.03 19.38 -4.45
C GLY A 274 13.57 18.16 -5.26
N ASP A 275 12.43 18.30 -5.92
CA ASP A 275 11.87 17.30 -6.81
C ASP A 275 11.72 17.91 -8.20
N LEU A 276 12.45 17.34 -9.18
CA LEU A 276 12.40 17.75 -10.59
C LEU A 276 11.35 16.99 -11.39
N PHE A 277 10.66 16.01 -10.79
CA PHE A 277 9.65 15.18 -11.44
C PHE A 277 8.31 15.13 -10.68
N PRO A 278 7.83 16.27 -10.11
CA PRO A 278 6.65 16.26 -9.25
C PRO A 278 5.37 15.79 -9.97
N GLU A 279 5.31 15.96 -11.28
CA GLU A 279 4.18 15.51 -12.12
C GLU A 279 3.99 13.99 -12.10
N THR A 280 5.04 13.21 -11.82
CA THR A 280 4.95 11.74 -11.80
C THR A 280 4.11 11.23 -10.63
N TRP A 281 4.03 11.99 -9.53
CA TRP A 281 3.20 11.64 -8.37
C TRP A 281 1.72 11.56 -8.68
N LYS A 282 1.24 12.29 -9.70
CA LYS A 282 -0.16 12.27 -10.15
C LYS A 282 -0.61 10.92 -10.70
N ALA A 283 0.34 10.02 -11.02
CA ALA A 283 0.01 8.64 -11.37
C ALA A 283 -0.40 7.79 -10.15
N PHE A 284 -0.06 8.24 -8.94
CA PHE A 284 -0.23 7.48 -7.70
C PHE A 284 -1.16 8.15 -6.69
N SER A 285 -1.30 9.47 -6.74
CA SER A 285 -2.12 10.23 -5.80
C SER A 285 -2.78 11.44 -6.46
N ASP A 286 -4.02 11.72 -6.08
CA ASP A 286 -4.73 12.96 -6.43
C ASP A 286 -4.29 14.16 -5.56
N TYR A 287 -3.35 13.96 -4.64
CA TYR A 287 -2.91 14.93 -3.64
C TYR A 287 -1.41 15.23 -3.73
N ASP A 288 -1.04 16.43 -3.30
CA ASP A 288 0.36 16.82 -3.19
C ASP A 288 1.10 16.00 -2.12
N ILE A 289 2.40 15.81 -2.33
CA ILE A 289 3.27 15.12 -1.38
C ILE A 289 3.33 15.88 -0.04
N ILE A 290 2.99 15.16 1.03
CA ILE A 290 3.00 15.71 2.39
C ILE A 290 4.39 15.52 2.98
N HIS A 291 5.00 16.59 3.47
CA HIS A 291 6.24 16.48 4.23
C HIS A 291 5.95 16.11 5.69
N LEU A 292 6.73 15.19 6.28
CA LEU A 292 6.61 14.82 7.69
C LEU A 292 6.61 16.04 8.64
N LYS A 293 7.36 17.10 8.30
CA LYS A 293 7.43 18.35 9.08
C LYS A 293 6.13 19.14 9.18
N THR A 294 5.16 18.87 8.31
CA THR A 294 3.80 19.46 8.41
C THR A 294 3.09 19.04 9.71
N TYR A 295 3.54 17.94 10.32
CA TYR A 295 3.01 17.37 11.54
C TYR A 295 3.86 17.65 12.78
N ASP A 296 4.91 18.45 12.66
CA ASP A 296 5.68 18.90 13.83
C ASP A 296 4.76 19.58 14.85
N SER A 297 5.15 19.47 16.13
CA SER A 297 4.42 19.93 17.30
C SER A 297 3.08 19.24 17.58
N LYS A 298 2.78 18.10 16.92
CA LYS A 298 1.48 17.40 17.04
C LYS A 298 1.66 15.91 17.33
N ARG A 299 0.64 15.31 17.94
CA ARG A 299 0.36 13.87 17.92
C ARG A 299 -0.58 13.59 16.78
N VAL A 300 -0.18 12.71 15.87
CA VAL A 300 -0.96 12.37 14.68
C VAL A 300 -1.27 10.89 14.71
N CYS A 301 -2.54 10.58 14.48
CA CYS A 301 -3.01 9.21 14.31
C CYS A 301 -3.32 8.96 12.84
N PHE A 302 -2.96 7.79 12.33
CA PHE A 302 -3.30 7.36 10.97
C PHE A 302 -4.20 6.12 11.07
N LYS A 303 -5.40 6.18 10.47
CA LYS A 303 -6.29 5.01 10.42
C LYS A 303 -5.66 3.86 9.65
N ASP A 304 -5.08 4.17 8.50
CA ASP A 304 -4.36 3.24 7.64
C ASP A 304 -3.03 3.85 7.20
N ALA A 305 -1.93 3.16 7.51
CA ALA A 305 -0.58 3.57 7.15
C ALA A 305 0.19 2.43 6.48
N ILE A 306 0.90 2.76 5.42
CA ILE A 306 1.75 1.82 4.67
C ILE A 306 3.17 2.37 4.67
N PHE A 307 4.12 1.58 5.17
CA PHE A 307 5.54 1.84 5.00
C PHE A 307 5.97 1.17 3.70
N SER A 308 6.22 1.99 2.66
CA SER A 308 6.47 1.48 1.30
C SER A 308 7.78 0.68 1.22
N LEU A 309 7.94 -0.12 0.17
CA LEU A 309 9.27 -0.60 -0.22
C LEU A 309 10.25 0.57 -0.39
N LEU A 310 11.53 0.31 -0.12
CA LEU A 310 12.57 1.34 -0.08
C LEU A 310 13.48 1.31 -1.33
N PRO A 311 14.00 2.46 -1.79
CA PRO A 311 14.67 2.55 -3.08
C PRO A 311 16.01 1.80 -3.17
N ARG A 312 16.67 1.53 -2.04
CA ARG A 312 18.01 0.91 -2.03
C ARG A 312 18.08 -0.45 -1.34
N MET A 313 16.94 -1.12 -1.12
CA MET A 313 16.90 -2.44 -0.48
C MET A 313 17.91 -3.41 -1.10
N ARG A 314 18.61 -4.17 -0.27
CA ARG A 314 19.43 -5.29 -0.75
C ARG A 314 18.55 -6.30 -1.48
N TYR A 315 18.92 -6.62 -2.72
CA TYR A 315 18.13 -7.44 -3.64
C TYR A 315 16.73 -6.86 -3.95
N GLY A 316 16.58 -5.54 -3.85
CA GLY A 316 15.34 -4.84 -4.21
C GLY A 316 15.16 -4.65 -5.72
N LEU A 317 14.04 -4.07 -6.11
CA LEU A 317 13.73 -3.76 -7.50
C LEU A 317 14.39 -2.45 -7.97
N PHE A 318 14.75 -2.41 -9.25
CA PHE A 318 15.46 -1.34 -9.96
C PHE A 318 16.93 -1.12 -9.57
N TYR A 319 17.25 -0.61 -8.37
CA TYR A 319 18.61 -0.17 -8.05
C TYR A 319 19.58 -1.34 -7.75
N ASN A 320 19.13 -2.29 -6.93
CA ASN A 320 19.94 -3.41 -6.42
C ASN A 320 19.41 -4.77 -6.88
N THR A 321 18.73 -4.80 -8.04
CA THR A 321 18.13 -6.03 -8.56
C THR A 321 19.22 -6.98 -9.04
N PRO A 322 19.28 -8.21 -8.51
CA PRO A 322 20.22 -9.20 -9.00
C PRO A 322 19.69 -9.77 -10.32
N LEU A 323 19.86 -9.05 -11.44
CA LEU A 323 19.52 -9.58 -12.77
C LEU A 323 20.53 -10.67 -13.13
N ARG A 324 20.16 -11.93 -12.86
CA ARG A 324 20.99 -13.11 -13.05
C ARG A 324 20.20 -14.19 -13.80
N GLY A 325 20.92 -15.13 -14.41
CA GLY A 325 20.34 -16.32 -15.03
C GLY A 325 20.04 -16.14 -16.51
N CYS A 326 19.54 -14.97 -16.89
CA CYS A 326 19.47 -14.45 -18.26
C CYS A 326 20.33 -13.17 -18.32
#